data_AF-A0A2S2QXA4-F1
#
_entry.id   AF-A0A2S2QXA4-F1
#
_cell.length_a   1.000
_cell.length_b   1.000
_cell.length_c   1.000
_cell.angle_alpha   90.00
_cell.angle_beta   90.00
_cell.angle_gamma   90.00
#
_symmetry.space_group_name_H-M   'P 1'
#
loop_
_entity.id
_entity.type
_entity.pdbx_description
1 polymer ?
#
loop_
_entity_poly.entity_id
_entity_poly.type
_entity_poly.pdbx_seq_one_letter_code
_entity_poly.pdbx_strand_id
1 'polypeptide(L)'
;FLDCSLRHYKHIFQGLEELESECNNLNIQFHFLIGCAADILPDFVKKHKLGAIVVDFMPVREHMLWTQQLAERIGSVVPVIQVDAHNIVPCWVASDKQEYAARTIRNKINNKLPEYLTEFPPVIKHPFSAYHLG
;
A
#
# COMPACT_ATOMS: atom_id res chain seq x y z
N PHE A 1 -7.74 -11.56 9.38
CA PHE A 1 -7.12 -10.78 10.47
C PHE A 1 -7.70 -11.11 11.85
N LEU A 2 -9.02 -11.27 12.03
CA LEU A 2 -9.63 -11.52 13.34
C LEU A 2 -9.12 -12.79 14.08
N ASP A 3 -8.54 -13.76 13.38
CA ASP A 3 -8.02 -15.02 13.97
C ASP A 3 -6.49 -15.05 14.16
N CYS A 4 -5.81 -13.90 14.10
CA CYS A 4 -4.36 -13.86 14.30
C CYS A 4 -3.97 -14.03 15.78
N SER A 5 -2.89 -14.76 16.05
CA SER A 5 -2.38 -14.94 17.41
C SER A 5 -1.82 -13.63 18.00
N LEU A 6 -1.78 -13.51 19.34
CA LEU A 6 -1.14 -12.39 20.04
C LEU A 6 0.32 -12.16 19.60
N ARG A 7 1.05 -13.24 19.29
CA ARG A 7 2.42 -13.17 18.80
C ARG A 7 2.50 -12.46 17.44
N HIS A 8 1.55 -12.73 16.56
CA HIS A 8 1.49 -12.10 15.25
C HIS A 8 1.22 -10.59 15.37
N TYR A 9 0.26 -10.20 16.19
CA TYR A 9 -0.01 -8.79 16.48
C TYR A 9 1.20 -8.09 17.08
N LYS A 10 1.86 -8.70 18.07
CA LYS A 10 3.08 -8.14 18.66
C LYS A 10 4.15 -7.84 17.61
N HIS A 11 4.37 -8.75 16.67
CA HIS A 11 5.35 -8.54 15.60
C HIS A 11 4.98 -7.37 14.68
N ILE A 12 3.70 -7.26 14.30
CA ILE A 12 3.22 -6.13 13.49
C ILE A 12 3.43 -4.81 14.23
N PHE A 13 3.01 -4.71 15.49
CA PHE A 13 3.11 -3.46 16.24
C PHE A 13 4.57 -3.02 16.44
N GLN A 14 5.47 -3.95 16.74
CA GLN A 14 6.90 -3.63 16.84
C GLN A 14 7.46 -3.11 15.52
N GLY A 15 7.08 -3.70 14.38
CA GLY A 15 7.48 -3.19 13.07
C GLY A 15 6.89 -1.82 12.74
N LEU A 16 5.66 -1.52 13.20
CA LEU A 16 5.05 -0.20 13.02
C LEU A 16 5.72 0.88 13.87
N GLU A 17 6.17 0.55 15.09
CA GLU A 17 6.96 1.46 15.93
C GLU A 17 8.30 1.81 15.27
N GLU A 18 8.98 0.83 14.68
CA GLU A 18 10.22 1.05 13.93
C GLU A 18 9.96 1.91 12.68
N LEU A 19 8.91 1.60 11.91
CA LEU A 19 8.52 2.35 10.72
C LEU A 19 8.18 3.81 11.03
N GLU A 20 7.47 4.09 12.12
CA GLU A 20 7.16 5.46 12.55
C GLU A 20 8.46 6.26 12.79
N SER A 21 9.44 5.66 13.46
CA SER A 21 10.75 6.28 13.72
C SER A 21 11.50 6.60 12.42
N GLU A 22 11.51 5.65 11.47
CA GLU A 22 12.14 5.85 10.15
C GLU A 22 11.44 6.96 9.34
N CYS A 23 10.11 6.95 9.30
CA CYS A 23 9.30 7.99 8.68
C CYS A 23 9.63 9.37 9.27
N ASN A 24 9.71 9.49 10.60
CA ASN A 24 10.08 10.74 11.29
C ASN A 24 11.46 11.26 10.87
N ASN A 25 12.47 10.38 10.80
CA ASN A 25 13.82 10.75 10.35
C ASN A 25 13.83 11.29 8.91
N LEU A 26 12.93 10.75 8.07
CA LEU A 26 12.72 11.14 6.68
C LEU A 26 11.69 12.27 6.50
N ASN A 27 11.20 12.89 7.58
CA ASN A 27 10.17 13.94 7.52
C ASN A 27 8.88 13.49 6.80
N ILE A 28 8.55 12.21 6.91
CA ILE A 28 7.32 11.59 6.41
C ILE A 28 6.40 11.40 7.61
N GLN A 29 5.15 11.86 7.51
CA GLN A 29 4.19 11.67 8.60
C GLN A 29 3.64 10.26 8.61
N PHE A 30 3.63 9.67 9.80
CA PHE A 30 2.97 8.40 10.07
C PHE A 30 1.70 8.64 10.89
N HIS A 31 0.57 8.09 10.44
CA HIS A 31 -0.72 8.20 11.12
C HIS A 31 -1.30 6.80 11.36
N PHE A 32 -1.42 6.40 12.63
CA PHE A 32 -2.07 5.15 13.00
C PHE A 32 -3.56 5.38 13.28
N LEU A 33 -4.41 5.07 12.30
CA LEU A 33 -5.86 5.25 12.40
C LEU A 33 -6.55 3.93 12.70
N ILE A 34 -7.50 3.93 13.64
CA ILE A 34 -8.25 2.74 14.04
C ILE A 34 -9.66 2.82 13.43
N GLY A 35 -10.00 1.84 12.60
CA GLY A 35 -11.33 1.71 12.00
C GLY A 35 -11.29 1.17 10.57
N CYS A 36 -12.45 1.09 9.93
CA CYS A 36 -12.55 0.75 8.52
C CYS A 36 -12.06 1.93 7.66
N ALA A 37 -11.15 1.68 6.72
CA ALA A 37 -10.57 2.70 5.86
C ALA A 37 -11.63 3.52 5.10
N ALA A 38 -12.67 2.86 4.57
CA ALA A 38 -13.76 3.51 3.85
C ALA A 38 -14.61 4.45 4.74
N ASP A 39 -14.58 4.28 6.05
CA ASP A 39 -15.29 5.14 6.99
C ASP A 39 -14.42 6.30 7.48
N ILE A 40 -13.14 6.05 7.76
CA ILE A 40 -12.26 7.03 8.41
C ILE A 40 -11.49 7.93 7.44
N LEU A 41 -11.09 7.41 6.27
CA LEU A 41 -10.26 8.15 5.33
C LEU A 41 -10.96 9.35 4.67
N PRO A 42 -12.28 9.33 4.37
CA PRO A 42 -12.95 10.49 3.80
C PRO A 42 -12.80 11.77 4.64
N ASP A 43 -13.04 11.66 5.95
CA ASP A 43 -12.91 12.79 6.86
C ASP A 43 -11.43 13.20 7.04
N PHE A 44 -10.53 12.22 7.09
CA PHE A 44 -9.09 12.48 7.17
C PHE A 44 -8.57 13.24 5.94
N VAL A 45 -8.93 12.79 4.74
CA VAL A 45 -8.58 13.45 3.47
C VAL A 45 -9.11 14.86 3.42
N LYS A 46 -10.38 15.08 3.81
CA LYS A 46 -10.99 16.42 3.83
C LYS A 46 -10.31 17.35 4.83
N LYS A 47 -10.05 16.86 6.04
CA LYS A 47 -9.38 17.62 7.11
C LYS A 47 -7.97 18.07 6.70
N HIS A 48 -7.21 17.16 6.07
CA HIS A 48 -5.82 17.40 5.70
C HIS A 48 -5.66 17.90 4.25
N LYS A 49 -6.75 18.08 3.50
CA LYS A 49 -6.76 18.52 2.10
C LYS A 49 -5.83 17.69 1.20
N LEU A 50 -5.87 16.37 1.37
CA LEU A 50 -5.04 15.45 0.60
C LEU A 50 -5.50 15.41 -0.87
N GLY A 51 -4.54 15.25 -1.79
CA GLY A 51 -4.82 15.29 -3.24
C GLY A 51 -5.02 13.92 -3.89
N ALA A 52 -4.60 12.83 -3.24
CA ALA A 52 -4.71 11.46 -3.74
C ALA A 52 -4.56 10.46 -2.60
N ILE A 53 -5.02 9.23 -2.81
CA ILE A 53 -4.71 8.08 -1.98
C ILE A 53 -3.97 7.06 -2.83
N VAL A 54 -2.84 6.56 -2.35
CA VAL A 54 -2.12 5.44 -2.97
C VAL A 54 -2.18 4.26 -2.01
N VAL A 55 -2.57 3.09 -2.51
CA VAL A 55 -2.69 1.84 -1.73
C VAL A 55 -1.90 0.72 -2.38
N ASP A 56 -1.45 -0.24 -1.58
CA ASP A 56 -0.83 -1.47 -2.09
C ASP A 56 -1.89 -2.41 -2.70
N PHE A 57 -1.42 -3.41 -3.45
CA PHE A 57 -2.25 -4.49 -3.96
C PHE A 57 -2.11 -5.74 -3.10
N MET A 58 -3.26 -6.29 -2.69
CA MET A 58 -3.35 -7.58 -2.01
C MET A 58 -4.47 -8.40 -2.64
N PRO A 59 -4.19 -9.56 -3.28
CA PRO A 59 -5.17 -10.32 -4.06
C PRO A 59 -6.24 -11.03 -3.21
N VAL A 60 -6.14 -10.95 -1.88
CA VAL A 60 -7.09 -11.56 -0.95
C VAL A 60 -8.44 -10.84 -1.05
N ARG A 61 -9.53 -11.61 -1.13
CA ARG A 61 -10.89 -11.12 -1.44
C ARG A 61 -11.33 -9.96 -0.55
N GLU A 62 -11.08 -10.06 0.75
CA GLU A 62 -11.45 -9.02 1.73
C GLU A 62 -10.70 -7.71 1.47
N HIS A 63 -9.41 -7.76 1.15
CA HIS A 63 -8.60 -6.57 0.87
C HIS A 63 -9.00 -5.88 -0.43
N MET A 64 -9.28 -6.67 -1.47
CA MET A 64 -9.81 -6.17 -2.72
C MET A 64 -11.16 -5.46 -2.50
N LEU A 65 -12.05 -6.05 -1.69
CA LEU A 65 -13.32 -5.43 -1.34
C LEU A 65 -13.13 -4.11 -0.57
N TRP A 66 -12.23 -4.06 0.42
CA TRP A 66 -11.97 -2.82 1.17
C TRP A 66 -11.43 -1.70 0.28
N THR A 67 -10.53 -2.03 -0.64
CA THR A 67 -9.99 -1.07 -1.61
C THR A 67 -11.07 -0.56 -2.55
N GLN A 68 -11.93 -1.46 -3.05
CA GLN A 68 -13.07 -1.10 -3.88
C GLN A 68 -14.04 -0.17 -3.13
N GLN A 69 -14.42 -0.52 -1.89
CA GLN A 69 -15.32 0.30 -1.06
C GLN A 69 -14.75 1.70 -0.79
N LEU A 70 -13.45 1.79 -0.52
CA LEU A 70 -12.76 3.07 -0.37
C LEU A 70 -12.86 3.90 -1.66
N ALA A 71 -12.52 3.29 -2.81
CA ALA A 71 -12.57 3.95 -4.11
C ALA A 71 -13.99 4.42 -4.47
N GLU A 72 -15.02 3.61 -4.23
CA GLU A 72 -16.42 3.98 -4.45
C GLU A 72 -16.84 5.17 -3.57
N ARG A 73 -16.36 5.23 -2.33
CA ARG A 73 -16.77 6.26 -1.37
C ARG A 73 -16.06 7.59 -1.56
N ILE A 74 -14.78 7.59 -1.91
CA ILE A 74 -13.95 8.81 -1.97
C ILE A 74 -13.42 9.15 -3.37
N GLY A 75 -13.55 8.23 -4.34
CA GLY A 75 -12.99 8.37 -5.69
C GLY A 75 -13.51 9.57 -6.49
N SER A 76 -14.68 10.11 -6.13
CA SER A 76 -15.23 11.34 -6.70
C SER A 76 -14.59 12.61 -6.16
N VAL A 77 -13.88 12.53 -5.03
CA VAL A 77 -13.22 13.66 -4.35
C VAL A 77 -11.72 13.65 -4.64
N VAL A 78 -11.08 12.48 -4.53
CA VAL A 78 -9.65 12.29 -4.81
C VAL A 78 -9.41 10.95 -5.53
N PRO A 79 -8.42 10.85 -6.43
CA PRO A 79 -8.06 9.58 -7.04
C PRO A 79 -7.56 8.58 -5.99
N VAL A 80 -8.02 7.34 -6.12
CA VAL A 80 -7.50 6.18 -5.38
C VAL A 80 -6.70 5.33 -6.36
N ILE A 81 -5.39 5.25 -6.15
CA ILE A 81 -4.44 4.59 -7.05
C ILE A 81 -3.92 3.35 -6.35
N GLN A 82 -4.01 2.20 -7.01
CA GLN A 82 -3.45 0.95 -6.50
C GLN A 82 -2.12 0.63 -7.17
N VAL A 83 -1.13 0.22 -6.37
CA VAL A 83 0.22 -0.16 -6.83
C VAL A 83 0.56 -1.54 -6.31
N ASP A 84 1.06 -2.43 -7.17
CA ASP A 84 1.62 -3.71 -6.73
C ASP A 84 3.03 -3.49 -6.19
N ALA A 85 3.12 -3.31 -4.87
CA ALA A 85 4.38 -3.12 -4.15
C ALA A 85 4.97 -4.45 -3.62
N HIS A 86 4.30 -5.59 -3.86
CA HIS A 86 4.70 -6.88 -3.30
C HIS A 86 5.41 -7.76 -4.33
N ASN A 87 5.00 -7.68 -5.60
CA ASN A 87 5.59 -8.48 -6.68
C ASN A 87 6.60 -7.66 -7.48
N ILE A 88 7.69 -8.30 -7.93
CA ILE A 88 8.67 -7.68 -8.86
C ILE A 88 7.96 -7.28 -10.16
N VAL A 89 7.25 -8.23 -10.78
CA VAL A 89 6.39 -7.97 -11.94
C VAL A 89 4.97 -7.84 -11.42
N PRO A 90 4.26 -6.72 -11.62
CA PRO A 90 2.91 -6.53 -11.11
C PRO A 90 1.98 -7.68 -11.53
N CYS A 91 1.13 -8.13 -10.62
CA CYS A 91 0.33 -9.34 -10.79
C CYS A 91 -0.49 -9.33 -12.09
N TRP A 92 -1.16 -8.21 -12.39
CA TRP A 92 -1.95 -8.01 -13.61
C TRP A 92 -1.12 -7.83 -14.88
N VAL A 93 0.19 -7.56 -14.76
CA VAL A 93 1.13 -7.51 -15.88
C VAL A 93 1.78 -8.88 -16.12
N ALA A 94 2.02 -9.64 -15.05
CA ALA A 94 2.65 -10.95 -15.12
C ALA A 94 1.86 -11.90 -16.03
N SER A 95 0.53 -11.94 -15.88
CA SER A 95 -0.37 -12.73 -16.72
C SER A 95 -1.78 -12.12 -16.75
N ASP A 96 -2.45 -12.23 -17.90
CA ASP A 96 -3.85 -11.86 -18.13
C ASP A 96 -4.86 -12.91 -17.64
N LYS A 97 -4.35 -14.06 -17.18
CA LYS A 97 -5.15 -15.18 -16.69
C LYS A 97 -4.44 -15.93 -15.57
N GLN A 98 -5.21 -16.71 -14.82
CA GLN A 98 -4.68 -17.70 -13.90
C GLN A 98 -3.85 -18.75 -14.66
N GLU A 99 -2.63 -19.00 -14.18
CA GLU A 99 -1.74 -19.99 -14.74
C GLU A 99 -1.85 -21.32 -13.99
N TYR A 100 -1.90 -22.43 -14.73
CA TYR A 100 -2.18 -23.75 -14.16
C TYR A 100 -0.93 -24.46 -13.62
N ALA A 101 0.27 -24.01 -13.99
CA ALA A 101 1.52 -24.60 -13.55
C ALA A 101 2.66 -23.58 -13.51
N ALA A 102 3.68 -23.85 -12.69
CA ALA A 102 4.87 -23.01 -12.60
C ALA A 102 5.55 -22.81 -13.97
N ARG A 103 5.57 -23.84 -14.83
CA ARG A 103 6.18 -23.75 -16.17
C ARG A 103 5.52 -22.69 -17.06
N THR A 104 4.21 -22.46 -16.92
CA THR A 104 3.48 -21.56 -17.81
C THR A 104 3.57 -20.10 -17.37
N ILE A 105 3.64 -19.83 -16.06
CA ILE A 105 3.91 -18.48 -15.55
C ILE A 105 5.39 -18.10 -15.60
N ARG A 106 6.32 -19.05 -15.42
CA ARG A 106 7.76 -18.77 -15.32
C ARG A 106 8.30 -17.99 -16.52
N ASN A 107 7.99 -18.41 -17.74
CA ASN A 107 8.47 -17.73 -18.94
C ASN A 107 7.86 -16.31 -19.06
N LYS A 108 6.59 -16.14 -18.66
CA LYS A 108 5.90 -14.84 -18.69
C LYS A 108 6.51 -13.82 -17.73
N ILE A 109 6.94 -14.26 -16.55
CA ILE A 109 7.65 -13.42 -15.57
C ILE A 109 9.07 -13.16 -16.05
N ASN A 110 9.82 -14.20 -16.39
CA ASN A 110 11.24 -14.09 -16.78
C ASN A 110 11.46 -13.15 -17.96
N ASN A 111 10.55 -13.16 -18.95
CA ASN A 111 10.64 -12.26 -20.10
C ASN A 111 10.44 -10.77 -19.72
N LYS A 112 9.84 -10.48 -18.56
CA LYS A 112 9.62 -9.12 -18.06
C LYS A 112 10.63 -8.69 -17.00
N LEU A 113 11.40 -9.62 -16.42
CA LEU A 113 12.41 -9.27 -15.41
C LEU A 113 13.41 -8.19 -15.86
N PRO A 114 13.90 -8.14 -17.12
CA PRO A 114 14.80 -7.07 -17.53
C PRO A 114 14.22 -5.65 -17.39
N GLU A 115 12.89 -5.50 -17.41
CA GLU A 115 12.19 -4.22 -17.23
C GLU A 115 11.87 -3.94 -15.76
N TYR A 116 11.48 -4.97 -15.00
CA TYR A 116 10.90 -4.81 -13.66
C TYR A 116 11.86 -5.14 -12.51
N LEU A 117 12.85 -5.98 -12.73
CA LEU A 117 13.88 -6.30 -11.73
C LEU A 117 14.97 -5.24 -11.79
N THR A 118 14.65 -4.09 -11.23
CA THR A 118 15.56 -2.95 -11.14
C THR A 118 15.87 -2.63 -9.69
N GLU A 119 16.93 -1.86 -9.48
CA GLU A 119 17.17 -1.23 -8.18
C GLU A 119 16.05 -0.24 -7.85
N PHE A 120 15.75 -0.10 -6.57
CA PHE A 120 14.84 0.94 -6.09
C PHE A 120 15.58 2.26 -5.95
N PRO A 121 14.97 3.41 -6.32
CA PRO A 121 15.54 4.71 -5.97
C PRO A 121 15.60 4.86 -4.44
N PRO A 122 16.59 5.59 -3.90
CA PRO A 122 16.69 5.80 -2.46
C PRO A 122 15.50 6.62 -1.96
N VAL A 123 14.98 6.27 -0.79
CA VAL A 123 14.00 7.12 -0.09
C VAL A 123 14.75 8.32 0.47
N ILE A 124 14.37 9.51 0.04
CA ILE A 124 14.97 10.77 0.47
C ILE A 124 14.07 11.47 1.49
N LYS A 125 14.68 12.29 2.34
CA LYS A 125 13.94 13.13 3.29
C LYS A 125 12.97 14.05 2.55
N HIS A 126 11.70 14.05 2.96
CA HIS A 126 10.68 14.86 2.32
C HIS A 126 11.00 16.36 2.53
N PRO A 127 10.98 17.18 1.46
CA PRO A 127 11.42 18.58 1.53
C PRO A 127 10.45 19.49 2.30
N PHE A 128 9.19 19.09 2.43
CA PHE A 128 8.16 19.84 3.16
C PHE A 128 7.81 19.12 4.45
N SER A 129 7.94 19.81 5.59
CA SER A 129 7.42 19.29 6.86
C SER A 129 5.90 19.38 6.85
N ALA A 130 5.25 18.24 7.05
CA ALA A 130 3.81 18.22 7.30
C ALA A 130 3.48 18.55 8.76
N TYR A 131 4.46 18.48 9.68
CA TYR A 131 4.32 19.00 11.04
C TYR A 131 4.31 20.52 10.95
N HIS A 132 3.13 21.13 11.05
CA HIS A 132 3.05 22.57 11.30
C HIS A 132 3.57 22.83 12.71
N LEU A 133 4.52 23.76 12.83
CA LEU A 133 4.78 24.47 14.07
C LEU A 133 3.50 25.27 14.39
N GLY A 134 2.62 24.66 15.18
CA GLY A 134 1.39 25.25 15.69
C GLY A 134 1.19 24.81 17.12
#